data_AF-A0AAT9IZN3-F1
#
_entry.id   AF-A0AAT9IZN3-F1
#
_cell.length_a   1.000
_cell.length_b   1.000
_cell.length_c   1.000
_cell.angle_alpha   90.00
_cell.angle_beta   90.00
_cell.angle_gamma   90.00
#
_symmetry.space_group_name_H-M   'P 1'
#
loop_
_entity.id
_entity.type
_entity.pdbx_description
1 polymer ?
#
loop_
_entity_poly.entity_id
_entity_poly.type
_entity_poly.pdbx_seq_one_letter_code
_entity_poly.pdbx_strand_id
1 'polypeptide(L)'
;MTTCPETPWWEETGAQTSNANCIALRRHDESAAWVAHLPDGPEPPDLVKRWDFWSHPAQTPPVGDWYSWLFLGGRGAGKTRAGVEWLAAEVRRGVRCALIGPSLHDVREVMIEGLSGLKSLAQKGMADRADRF
;
A
#
# COMPACT_ATOMS: atom_id res chain seq x y z
N MET A 1 20.75 -5.32 1.59
CA MET A 1 19.86 -5.05 0.45
C MET A 1 18.89 -6.21 0.39
N THR A 2 17.80 -6.14 1.15
CA THR A 2 16.79 -7.20 1.18
C THR A 2 15.85 -6.94 0.02
N THR A 3 15.86 -7.84 -0.95
CA THR A 3 14.98 -7.80 -2.12
C THR A 3 13.54 -7.93 -1.66
N CYS A 4 12.65 -7.14 -2.26
CA CYS A 4 11.22 -7.38 -2.22
C CYS A 4 10.96 -8.86 -2.59
N PRO A 5 10.14 -9.63 -1.85
CA PRO A 5 9.89 -11.02 -2.19
C PRO A 5 9.31 -11.12 -3.60
N GLU A 6 9.81 -12.06 -4.40
CA GLU A 6 9.42 -12.22 -5.81
C GLU A 6 7.97 -12.67 -5.99
N THR A 7 7.31 -13.13 -4.92
CA THR A 7 5.93 -13.60 -4.94
C THR A 7 5.14 -12.90 -3.86
N PRO A 8 4.03 -12.20 -4.19
CA PRO A 8 3.12 -11.69 -3.21
C PRO A 8 2.44 -12.83 -2.46
N TRP A 9 2.31 -12.67 -1.15
CA TRP A 9 1.70 -13.63 -0.22
C TRP A 9 0.24 -14.05 -0.56
N TRP A 10 -0.47 -13.30 -1.42
CA TRP A 10 -1.82 -13.67 -1.88
C TRP A 10 -1.80 -14.79 -2.93
N GLU A 11 -0.68 -15.07 -3.60
CA GLU A 11 -0.54 -16.21 -4.51
C GLU A 11 -0.48 -17.55 -3.76
N GLU A 12 0.17 -17.59 -2.58
CA GLU A 12 0.27 -18.83 -1.78
C GLU A 12 -1.04 -19.21 -1.08
N THR A 13 -1.93 -18.24 -0.84
CA THR A 13 -3.18 -18.44 -0.10
C THR A 13 -4.42 -18.49 -1.00
N GLY A 14 -4.31 -18.08 -2.27
CA GLY A 14 -5.45 -17.86 -3.16
C GLY A 14 -6.43 -16.79 -2.63
N ALA A 15 -6.01 -16.02 -1.62
CA ALA A 15 -6.88 -15.15 -0.87
C ALA A 15 -7.06 -13.81 -1.61
N GLN A 16 -8.29 -13.48 -2.00
CA GLN A 16 -8.64 -12.21 -2.63
C GLN A 16 -8.76 -11.05 -1.61
N THR A 17 -8.09 -11.16 -0.46
CA THR A 17 -8.26 -10.25 0.68
C THR A 17 -6.92 -9.77 1.24
N SER A 18 -6.92 -8.75 2.09
CA SER A 18 -5.71 -8.14 2.66
C SER A 18 -5.04 -9.02 3.73
N ASN A 19 -3.74 -8.76 4.04
CA ASN A 19 -3.02 -9.44 5.12
C ASN A 19 -3.73 -9.27 6.47
N ALA A 20 -4.22 -8.06 6.73
CA ALA A 20 -5.01 -7.77 7.91
C ALA A 20 -6.23 -8.70 8.04
N ASN A 21 -6.94 -8.94 6.93
CA ASN A 21 -8.10 -9.82 6.93
C ASN A 21 -7.69 -11.29 7.05
N CYS A 22 -6.58 -11.70 6.44
CA CYS A 22 -6.01 -13.04 6.62
C CYS A 22 -5.65 -13.34 8.08
N ILE A 23 -5.08 -12.37 8.81
CA ILE A 23 -4.80 -12.50 10.25
C ILE A 23 -6.10 -12.51 11.07
N ALA A 24 -7.05 -11.63 10.77
CA ALA A 24 -8.29 -11.53 11.53
C ALA A 24 -9.12 -12.82 11.52
N LEU A 25 -8.96 -13.63 10.47
CA LEU A 25 -9.65 -14.92 10.31
C LEU A 25 -8.91 -16.10 10.98
N ARG A 26 -7.70 -15.89 11.50
CA ARG A 26 -6.87 -16.93 12.12
C ARG A 26 -7.00 -16.95 13.65
N ARG A 27 -6.66 -18.08 14.25
CA ARG A 27 -6.53 -18.18 15.71
C ARG A 27 -5.35 -17.35 16.20
N HIS A 28 -5.42 -16.88 17.44
CA HIS A 28 -4.42 -15.96 18.00
C HIS A 28 -2.98 -16.52 17.97
N ASP A 29 -2.81 -17.82 18.20
CA ASP A 29 -1.53 -18.54 18.13
C ASP A 29 -0.98 -18.62 16.70
N GLU A 30 -1.84 -18.83 15.71
CA GLU A 30 -1.48 -18.84 14.28
C GLU A 30 -1.14 -17.45 13.76
N SER A 31 -1.86 -16.43 14.21
CA SER A 31 -1.62 -15.03 13.83
C SER A 31 -0.24 -14.54 14.27
N ALA A 32 0.20 -14.89 15.48
CA ALA A 32 1.53 -14.54 15.97
C ALA A 32 2.65 -15.20 15.14
N ALA A 33 2.49 -16.49 14.82
CA ALA A 33 3.44 -17.21 13.97
C ALA A 33 3.49 -16.66 12.54
N TRP A 34 2.35 -16.23 12.00
CA TRP A 34 2.24 -15.67 10.66
C TRP A 34 2.86 -14.28 10.56
N VAL A 35 2.63 -13.40 11.55
CA VAL A 35 3.27 -12.07 11.63
C VAL A 35 4.80 -12.19 11.66
N ALA A 36 5.34 -13.19 12.36
CA ALA A 36 6.77 -13.44 12.44
C ALA A 36 7.43 -13.83 11.10
N HIS A 37 6.64 -14.27 10.11
CA HIS A 37 7.14 -14.65 8.77
C HIS A 37 7.08 -13.52 7.75
N LEU A 38 6.57 -12.32 8.10
CA LEU A 38 6.54 -11.19 7.17
C LEU A 38 7.96 -10.68 6.85
N PRO A 39 8.24 -10.31 5.59
CA PRO A 39 9.59 -10.09 5.04
C PRO A 39 10.37 -8.86 5.57
N ASP A 40 9.99 -8.28 6.71
CA ASP A 40 10.80 -7.31 7.48
C ASP A 40 10.60 -7.44 9.00
N GLY A 41 9.87 -8.45 9.48
CA GLY A 41 9.54 -8.66 10.89
C GLY A 41 9.28 -7.39 11.73
N PRO A 42 8.38 -6.47 11.31
CA PRO A 42 8.16 -5.25 12.08
C PRO A 42 7.45 -5.55 13.40
N GLU A 43 7.71 -4.74 14.43
CA GLU A 43 6.90 -4.80 15.64
C GLU A 43 5.42 -4.48 15.30
N PRO A 44 4.44 -5.05 16.03
CA PRO A 44 3.01 -4.85 15.76
C PRO A 44 2.54 -3.40 15.51
N PRO A 45 3.11 -2.35 16.16
CA PRO A 45 2.72 -0.96 15.91
C PRO A 45 2.96 -0.47 14.48
N ASP A 46 3.99 -0.99 13.81
CA ASP A 46 4.37 -0.56 12.46
C ASP A 46 3.48 -1.21 11.39
N LEU A 47 2.97 -2.42 11.63
CA LEU A 47 2.02 -3.10 10.74
C LEU A 47 0.72 -2.32 10.55
N VAL A 48 0.26 -1.64 11.59
CA VAL A 48 -0.96 -0.81 11.53
C VAL A 48 -0.79 0.34 10.53
N LYS A 49 0.43 0.81 10.31
CA LYS A 49 0.73 1.92 9.39
C LYS A 49 1.03 1.47 7.96
N ARG A 50 1.42 0.21 7.76
CA ARG A 50 1.90 -0.38 6.49
C ARG A 50 0.80 -0.61 5.48
N TRP A 51 0.87 0.07 4.33
CA TRP A 51 -0.15 -0.07 3.27
C TRP A 51 -0.20 -1.48 2.69
N ASP A 52 0.95 -2.11 2.46
CA ASP A 52 1.09 -3.46 1.95
C ASP A 52 0.48 -4.54 2.88
N PHE A 53 0.23 -4.19 4.14
CA PHE A 53 -0.49 -5.02 5.09
C PHE A 53 -2.03 -4.88 4.96
N TRP A 54 -2.51 -3.67 4.71
CA TRP A 54 -3.96 -3.41 4.64
C TRP A 54 -4.53 -3.49 3.22
N SER A 55 -3.69 -3.40 2.20
CA SER A 55 -4.12 -3.39 0.82
C SER A 55 -4.71 -4.73 0.39
N HIS A 56 -5.81 -4.68 -0.36
CA HIS A 56 -6.31 -5.83 -1.09
C HIS A 56 -5.46 -6.09 -2.35
N PRO A 57 -5.45 -7.33 -2.90
CA PRO A 57 -4.70 -7.64 -4.11
C PRO A 57 -5.02 -6.72 -5.31
N ALA A 58 -6.28 -6.27 -5.45
CA ALA A 58 -6.67 -5.34 -6.50
C ALA A 58 -6.12 -3.91 -6.32
N GLN A 59 -5.64 -3.57 -5.12
CA GLN A 59 -5.07 -2.27 -4.76
C GLN A 59 -3.54 -2.24 -4.91
N THR A 60 -2.94 -3.32 -5.39
CA THR A 60 -1.51 -3.44 -5.67
C THR A 60 -1.28 -3.74 -7.15
N PRO A 61 -0.17 -3.26 -7.75
CA PRO A 61 0.16 -3.63 -9.12
C PRO A 61 0.39 -5.14 -9.21
N PRO A 62 0.14 -5.75 -10.38
CA PRO A 62 0.48 -7.15 -10.61
C PRO A 62 2.00 -7.35 -10.60
N VAL A 63 2.41 -8.60 -10.36
CA VAL A 63 3.81 -9.01 -10.37
C VAL A 63 4.35 -9.03 -11.80
N GLY A 64 5.65 -8.79 -11.94
CA GLY A 64 6.35 -8.86 -13.22
C GLY A 64 6.14 -7.63 -14.10
N ASP A 65 6.40 -7.81 -15.39
CA ASP A 65 6.36 -6.72 -16.36
C ASP A 65 4.94 -6.50 -16.88
N TRP A 66 4.50 -5.25 -16.84
CA TRP A 66 3.21 -4.83 -17.37
C TRP A 66 3.32 -3.44 -17.97
N TYR A 67 2.54 -3.21 -19.02
CA TYR A 67 2.45 -1.89 -19.65
C TYR A 67 1.41 -0.99 -18.98
N SER A 68 0.35 -1.58 -18.43
CA SER A 68 -0.74 -0.82 -17.83
C SER A 68 -1.41 -1.62 -16.71
N TRP A 69 -1.60 -0.95 -15.58
CA TRP A 69 -2.37 -1.47 -14.45
C TRP A 69 -3.69 -0.70 -14.35
N LEU A 70 -4.81 -1.40 -14.49
CA LEU A 70 -6.15 -0.83 -14.39
C LEU A 70 -6.83 -1.30 -13.11
N PHE A 71 -7.16 -0.35 -12.23
CA PHE A 71 -7.91 -0.63 -11.01
C PHE A 71 -9.37 -0.16 -11.13
N LEU A 72 -10.25 -1.10 -11.47
CA LEU A 72 -11.71 -0.88 -11.49
C LEU A 72 -12.32 -1.14 -10.11
N GLY A 73 -13.09 -0.19 -9.61
CA GLY A 73 -13.79 -0.35 -8.34
C GLY A 73 -14.82 0.74 -8.09
N GLY A 74 -15.81 0.46 -7.24
CA GLY A 74 -16.85 1.41 -6.85
C GLY A 74 -16.34 2.59 -6.02
N ARG A 75 -17.27 3.44 -5.56
CA ARG A 75 -16.94 4.48 -4.55
C ARG A 75 -16.44 3.79 -3.27
N GLY A 76 -15.44 4.38 -2.62
CA GLY A 76 -14.86 3.82 -1.39
C GLY A 76 -13.89 2.65 -1.59
N ALA A 77 -13.69 2.13 -2.80
CA ALA A 77 -12.79 0.99 -3.06
C ALA A 77 -11.29 1.28 -2.84
N GLY A 78 -10.91 2.51 -2.49
CA GLY A 78 -9.51 2.87 -2.20
C GLY A 78 -8.63 3.15 -3.42
N LYS A 79 -9.21 3.40 -4.61
CA LYS A 79 -8.47 3.66 -5.86
C LYS A 79 -7.40 4.76 -5.74
N THR A 80 -7.77 5.90 -5.18
CA THR A 80 -6.85 7.04 -4.99
C THR A 80 -5.70 6.67 -4.06
N ARG A 81 -6.00 5.98 -2.94
CA ARG A 81 -4.97 5.57 -1.98
C ARG A 81 -3.99 4.58 -2.60
N ALA A 82 -4.51 3.56 -3.31
CA ALA A 82 -3.71 2.57 -4.03
C ALA A 82 -2.72 3.23 -5.02
N GLY A 83 -3.23 4.14 -5.86
CA GLY A 83 -2.38 4.85 -6.83
C GLY A 83 -1.34 5.75 -6.17
N VAL A 84 -1.69 6.42 -5.07
CA VAL A 84 -0.79 7.30 -4.31
C VAL A 84 0.33 6.52 -3.61
N GLU A 85 0.02 5.37 -3.02
CA GLU A 85 1.01 4.50 -2.37
C GLU A 85 1.99 3.91 -3.39
N TRP A 86 1.47 3.44 -4.53
CA TRP A 86 2.29 2.97 -5.65
C TRP A 86 3.18 4.09 -6.20
N LEU A 87 2.61 5.27 -6.49
CA LEU A 87 3.36 6.40 -7.02
C LEU A 87 4.44 6.87 -6.02
N ALA A 88 4.16 6.87 -4.73
CA ALA A 88 5.14 7.21 -3.71
C ALA A 88 6.29 6.18 -3.64
N ALA A 89 6.03 4.89 -3.88
CA ALA A 89 7.07 3.89 -3.98
C ALA A 89 7.96 4.12 -5.22
N GLU A 90 7.36 4.38 -6.38
CA GLU A 90 8.09 4.65 -7.62
C GLU A 90 8.93 5.94 -7.55
N VAL A 91 8.38 7.01 -7.00
CA VAL A 91 9.12 8.28 -6.80
C VAL A 91 10.31 8.08 -5.86
N ARG A 92 10.18 7.27 -4.80
CA ARG A 92 11.32 6.93 -3.92
C ARG A 92 12.41 6.14 -4.65
N ARG A 93 12.06 5.39 -5.70
CA ARG A 93 13.00 4.72 -6.61
C ARG A 93 13.63 5.67 -7.64
N GLY A 94 13.27 6.95 -7.60
CA GLY A 94 13.76 7.98 -8.54
C GLY A 94 12.99 8.05 -9.85
N VAL A 95 11.83 7.38 -9.95
CA VAL A 95 10.98 7.44 -11.14
C VAL A 95 10.22 8.75 -11.16
N ARG A 96 10.20 9.42 -12.32
CA ARG A 96 9.35 10.60 -12.55
C ARG A 96 7.95 10.16 -12.96
N CYS A 97 6.96 10.60 -12.22
CA CYS A 97 5.55 10.26 -12.46
C CYS A 97 4.74 11.51 -12.79
N ALA A 98 3.62 11.32 -13.50
CA ALA A 98 2.65 12.37 -13.78
C ALA A 98 1.28 11.99 -13.20
N LEU A 99 0.55 12.98 -12.71
CA LEU A 99 -0.86 12.83 -12.33
C LEU A 99 -1.71 13.40 -13.46
N ILE A 100 -2.64 12.61 -13.97
CA ILE A 100 -3.47 12.95 -15.11
C ILE A 100 -4.93 12.83 -14.68
N GLY A 101 -5.71 13.87 -14.91
CA GLY A 101 -7.13 13.91 -14.59
C GLY A 101 -7.89 14.87 -15.53
N PRO A 102 -9.23 14.90 -15.44
CA PRO A 102 -10.06 15.69 -16.35
C PRO A 102 -9.77 17.20 -16.29
N SER A 103 -9.40 17.71 -15.12
CA SER A 103 -8.96 19.08 -14.93
C SER A 103 -7.83 19.18 -13.89
N LEU A 104 -7.10 20.29 -13.90
CA LEU A 104 -6.11 20.62 -12.87
C LEU A 104 -6.74 20.65 -11.47
N HIS A 105 -7.98 21.14 -11.37
CA HIS A 105 -8.72 21.20 -10.11
C HIS A 105 -8.99 19.79 -9.57
N ASP A 106 -9.45 18.86 -10.42
CA ASP A 106 -9.69 17.47 -10.01
C ASP A 106 -8.42 16.77 -9.52
N VAL A 107 -7.31 16.96 -10.23
CA VAL A 107 -6.01 16.41 -9.82
C VAL A 107 -5.60 16.98 -8.46
N ARG A 108 -5.74 18.30 -8.27
CA ARG A 108 -5.36 18.95 -7.03
C ARG A 108 -6.22 18.51 -5.85
N GLU A 109 -7.55 18.62 -5.97
CA GLU A 109 -8.48 18.36 -4.87
C GLU A 109 -8.57 16.87 -4.51
N VAL A 110 -8.39 15.96 -5.48
CA VAL A 110 -8.55 14.53 -5.23
C VAL A 110 -7.22 13.82 -5.03
N MET A 111 -6.26 14.03 -5.95
CA MET A 111 -5.04 13.22 -6.00
C MET A 111 -3.91 13.81 -5.14
N ILE A 112 -3.90 15.13 -4.92
CA ILE A 112 -2.84 15.80 -4.15
C ILE A 112 -3.32 16.13 -2.73
N GLU A 113 -4.36 16.95 -2.62
CA GLU A 113 -4.84 17.54 -1.36
C GLU A 113 -5.98 16.75 -0.71
N GLY A 114 -6.60 15.85 -1.48
CA GLY A 114 -7.71 15.03 -1.00
C GLY A 114 -7.31 14.11 0.16
N LEU A 115 -8.32 13.59 0.86
CA LEU A 115 -8.15 12.73 2.06
C LEU A 115 -7.22 11.54 1.83
N SER A 116 -7.22 10.97 0.62
CA SER A 116 -6.34 9.86 0.22
C SER A 116 -5.23 10.28 -0.75
N GLY A 117 -5.07 11.59 -0.98
CA GLY A 117 -4.10 12.17 -1.89
C GLY A 117 -2.67 12.16 -1.35
N LEU A 118 -1.71 12.61 -2.15
CA LEU A 118 -0.27 12.58 -1.84
C LEU A 118 0.08 13.25 -0.51
N LYS A 119 -0.54 14.38 -0.16
CA LYS A 119 -0.25 15.09 1.09
C LYS A 119 -0.56 14.24 2.33
N SER A 120 -1.53 13.32 2.24
CA SER A 120 -1.88 12.40 3.33
C SER A 120 -0.77 11.39 3.66
N LEU A 121 0.15 11.10 2.72
CA LEU A 121 1.32 10.26 2.96
C LEU A 121 2.48 11.04 3.58
N ALA A 122 2.72 12.27 3.13
CA ALA A 122 3.82 13.09 3.62
C ALA A 122 3.67 13.39 5.13
N GLN A 123 2.44 13.59 5.61
CA GLN A 123 2.17 13.80 7.03
C GLN A 123 2.49 12.57 7.89
N LYS A 124 2.28 11.34 7.38
CA LYS A 124 2.68 10.12 8.08
C LYS A 124 4.21 10.02 8.22
N GLY A 125 4.96 10.28 7.14
CA GLY A 125 6.42 10.20 7.17
C GLY A 125 7.11 11.29 7.98
N MET A 126 6.44 12.41 8.32
CA MET A 126 6.99 13.47 9.15
C MET A 126 6.73 13.21 10.65
N ALA A 127 5.61 12.57 11.00
CA ALA A 127 5.36 12.08 12.35
C ALA A 127 6.39 11.01 12.76
N ASP A 128 6.76 10.10 11.85
CA ASP A 128 7.77 9.05 12.06
C ASP A 128 9.25 9.56 12.01
N ARG A 129 9.47 10.88 11.91
CA ARG A 129 10.80 11.51 12.03
C ARG A 129 10.93 12.44 13.24
N ALA A 130 9.82 12.87 13.81
CA ALA A 130 9.80 13.77 14.97
C ALA A 130 10.09 13.05 16.31
N ASP A 131 10.05 11.73 16.29
CA ASP A 131 10.33 10.76 17.34
C ASP A 131 11.81 10.27 17.35
N ARG A 132 12.67 10.81 16.48
CA ARG A 132 14.11 10.51 16.41
C ARG A 132 15.04 11.65 16.89
N PHE A 133 14.53 12.62 17.63
CA PHE A 133 15.32 13.69 18.25
C PHE A 133 14.98 13.87 19.73
#